data_AF-A0A839LLJ8-F1
#
_entry.id   AF-A0A839LLJ8-F1
#
_cell.length_a   1.000
_cell.length_b   1.000
_cell.length_c   1.000
_cell.angle_alpha   90.00
_cell.angle_beta   90.00
_cell.angle_gamma   90.00
#
_symmetry.space_group_name_H-M   'P 1'
#
loop_
_entity.id
_entity.type
_entity.pdbx_description
1 polymer ?
#
loop_
_entity_poly.entity_id
_entity_poly.type
_entity_poly.pdbx_seq_one_letter_code
_entity_poly.pdbx_strand_id
1 'polypeptide(L)'
;MSLATRCTACGTIFRVVQDQLRVSEGWVRCGRCAEVFDAREQLFDLDREAPPPWPPAGREHVIDSPAEEAFAPAQPPAPASRVTATALPPAPSPAPPPPATPSRPL
;
A
#
# COMPACT_ATOMS: atom_id res chain seq x y z
N MET A 1 -2.50 -27.28 -3.08
CA MET A 1 -3.94 -27.05 -3.37
C MET A 1 -4.06 -25.63 -3.89
N SER A 2 -4.56 -25.49 -5.11
CA SER A 2 -4.60 -24.22 -5.83
C SER A 2 -6.03 -23.70 -5.82
N LEU A 3 -6.39 -22.88 -4.83
CA LEU A 3 -7.74 -22.33 -4.71
C LEU A 3 -7.91 -21.11 -5.62
N ALA A 4 -9.08 -21.00 -6.24
CA ALA A 4 -9.49 -19.85 -7.01
C ALA A 4 -10.92 -19.47 -6.67
N THR A 5 -11.26 -18.22 -6.94
CA THR A 5 -12.60 -17.68 -6.73
C THR A 5 -13.03 -16.85 -7.93
N ARG A 6 -14.34 -16.77 -8.18
CA ARG A 6 -14.94 -15.98 -9.26
C ARG A 6 -15.63 -14.75 -8.68
N CYS A 7 -15.29 -13.57 -9.19
CA CYS A 7 -15.97 -12.33 -8.82
C CYS A 7 -17.42 -12.33 -9.32
N THR A 8 -18.38 -12.02 -8.44
CA THR A 8 -19.81 -11.95 -8.75
C THR A 8 -20.19 -10.73 -9.60
N ALA A 9 -19.40 -9.65 -9.56
CA ALA A 9 -19.68 -8.43 -10.32
C ALA A 9 -19.13 -8.47 -11.76
N CYS A 10 -17.91 -8.97 -11.97
CA CYS A 10 -17.26 -8.94 -13.29
C CYS A 10 -16.90 -10.32 -13.85
N GLY A 11 -17.16 -11.40 -13.11
CA GLY A 11 -16.88 -12.77 -13.53
C GLY A 11 -15.40 -13.14 -13.60
N THR A 12 -14.49 -12.25 -13.17
CA THR A 12 -13.03 -12.52 -13.22
C THR A 12 -12.67 -13.63 -12.23
N ILE A 13 -11.95 -14.64 -12.71
CA ILE A 13 -11.40 -15.72 -11.89
C ILE A 13 -9.98 -15.34 -11.47
N PHE A 14 -9.68 -15.46 -10.19
CA PHE A 14 -8.35 -15.22 -9.65
C PHE A 14 -7.99 -16.24 -8.57
N ARG A 15 -6.69 -16.50 -8.44
CA ARG A 15 -6.17 -17.41 -7.42
C ARG A 15 -6.17 -16.75 -6.06
N VAL A 16 -6.50 -17.53 -5.05
CA VAL A 16 -6.51 -17.09 -3.65
C VAL A 16 -5.86 -18.15 -2.77
N VAL A 17 -5.32 -17.73 -1.64
CA VAL A 17 -4.68 -18.64 -0.69
C VAL A 17 -5.65 -18.86 0.48
N GLN A 18 -5.80 -20.11 0.92
CA GLN A 18 -6.67 -20.46 2.05
C GLN A 18 -6.35 -19.62 3.30
N ASP A 19 -5.07 -19.38 3.54
CA ASP A 19 -4.57 -18.59 4.66
C ASP A 19 -5.05 -17.13 4.61
N GLN A 20 -4.99 -16.51 3.42
CA GLN A 20 -5.48 -15.15 3.19
C GLN A 20 -7.00 -15.01 3.41
N LEU A 21 -7.76 -16.03 2.98
CA LEU A 21 -9.20 -16.07 3.25
C LEU A 21 -9.47 -16.21 4.75
N ARG A 22 -8.67 -17.00 5.47
CA ARG A 22 -8.85 -17.21 6.90
C ARG A 22 -8.60 -15.94 7.70
N VAL A 23 -7.55 -15.19 7.38
CA VAL A 23 -7.23 -13.90 8.03
C VAL A 23 -8.29 -12.84 7.74
N SER A 24 -8.87 -12.87 6.53
CA SER A 24 -9.85 -11.88 6.07
C SER A 24 -11.30 -12.30 6.31
N GLU A 25 -11.55 -13.33 7.13
CA GLU A 25 -12.89 -13.87 7.42
C GLU A 25 -13.70 -14.30 6.18
N GLY A 26 -13.03 -14.58 5.06
CA GLY A 26 -13.64 -14.94 3.77
C GLY A 26 -13.85 -13.76 2.82
N TRP A 27 -13.62 -12.52 3.25
CA TRP A 27 -13.79 -11.33 2.41
C TRP A 27 -12.60 -11.12 1.48
N VAL A 28 -12.87 -10.82 0.22
CA VAL A 28 -11.84 -10.49 -0.79
C VAL A 28 -12.26 -9.32 -1.66
N ARG A 29 -11.27 -8.59 -2.19
CA ARG A 29 -11.47 -7.52 -3.16
C ARG A 29 -11.02 -7.96 -4.55
N CYS A 30 -11.87 -7.79 -5.56
CA CYS A 30 -11.54 -8.11 -6.93
C CYS A 30 -10.44 -7.18 -7.47
N GLY A 31 -9.32 -7.73 -7.95
CA GLY A 31 -8.25 -6.95 -8.57
C GLY A 31 -8.62 -6.29 -9.92
N ARG A 32 -9.78 -6.63 -10.50
CA ARG A 32 -10.26 -6.10 -11.79
C ARG A 32 -11.24 -4.94 -11.62
N CYS A 33 -12.30 -5.15 -10.84
CA CYS A 33 -13.39 -4.18 -10.67
C CYS A 33 -13.45 -3.57 -9.26
N ALA A 34 -12.53 -3.93 -8.36
CA ALA A 34 -12.48 -3.45 -6.98
C ALA A 34 -13.67 -3.81 -6.08
N GLU A 35 -14.60 -4.67 -6.55
CA GLU A 35 -15.75 -5.13 -5.78
C GLU A 35 -15.33 -6.00 -4.59
N VAL A 36 -15.99 -5.83 -3.45
CA VAL A 36 -15.75 -6.61 -2.23
C VAL A 36 -16.86 -7.65 -2.07
N PHE A 37 -16.49 -8.92 -1.92
CA PHE A 37 -17.44 -10.04 -1.84
C PHE A 37 -16.90 -11.18 -0.97
N ASP A 38 -17.78 -12.11 -0.57
CA ASP A 38 -17.41 -13.32 0.15
C ASP A 38 -16.85 -14.36 -0.83
N ALA A 39 -15.55 -14.63 -0.74
CA ALA A 39 -14.87 -15.58 -1.61
C ALA A 39 -15.34 -17.02 -1.41
N ARG A 40 -15.85 -17.36 -0.22
CA ARG A 40 -16.21 -18.74 0.17
C ARG A 40 -17.39 -19.27 -0.63
N GLU A 41 -18.27 -18.38 -1.09
CA GLU A 41 -19.44 -18.74 -1.90
C GLU A 41 -19.08 -19.14 -3.33
N GLN A 42 -17.92 -18.68 -3.84
CA GLN A 42 -17.47 -18.92 -5.22
C GLN A 42 -16.08 -19.57 -5.27
N LEU A 43 -15.68 -20.26 -4.21
CA LEU A 43 -14.36 -20.89 -4.08
C LEU A 43 -14.34 -22.28 -4.74
N PHE A 44 -13.34 -22.55 -5.56
CA PHE A 44 -13.11 -23.86 -6.17
C PHE A 44 -11.62 -24.17 -6.30
N ASP A 45 -11.28 -25.45 -6.40
CA ASP A 45 -9.90 -25.92 -6.51
C ASP A 45 -9.54 -26.14 -7.99
N LEU A 46 -8.56 -25.39 -8.49
CA LEU A 46 -8.08 -25.47 -9.88
C LEU A 46 -7.29 -26.74 -10.20
N ASP A 47 -6.80 -27.45 -9.19
CA ASP A 47 -6.04 -28.69 -9.36
C ASP A 47 -7.00 -29.88 -9.49
N ARG A 48 -8.17 -29.77 -8.83
CA ARG A 48 -9.21 -30.80 -8.79
C ARG A 48 -10.27 -30.62 -9.88
N GLU A 49 -10.60 -29.38 -10.21
CA GLU A 49 -11.52 -29.02 -11.28
C GLU A 49 -10.67 -28.60 -12.49
N ALA A 50 -10.60 -29.43 -13.53
CA ALA A 50 -9.82 -29.11 -14.72
C ALA A 50 -10.33 -27.78 -15.30
N PRO A 51 -9.50 -26.72 -15.34
CA PRO A 51 -9.94 -25.47 -15.94
C PRO A 51 -10.30 -25.72 -17.40
N PRO A 52 -11.44 -25.22 -17.91
CA PRO A 52 -11.76 -25.31 -19.32
C PRO A 52 -10.58 -24.73 -20.12
N PRO A 53 -10.24 -25.30 -21.29
CA PRO A 53 -9.06 -24.91 -22.05
C PRO A 53 -9.19 -23.44 -22.46
N TRP A 54 -8.52 -22.58 -21.70
CA TRP A 54 -8.33 -21.18 -22.05
C TRP A 54 -7.19 -21.10 -23.06
N PRO A 55 -7.36 -20.41 -24.19
CA PRO A 55 -6.26 -20.16 -25.12
C PRO A 55 -5.19 -19.37 -24.36
N PRO A 56 -3.90 -19.74 -24.43
CA PRO A 56 -2.87 -19.12 -23.62
C PRO A 56 -2.85 -17.62 -23.89
N ALA A 57 -3.38 -16.83 -22.94
CA ALA A 57 -3.03 -15.43 -22.86
C ALA A 57 -1.55 -15.37 -22.55
N GLY A 58 -0.77 -15.25 -23.62
CA GLY A 58 0.61 -14.82 -23.61
C GLY A 58 0.71 -13.56 -22.77
N ARG A 59 1.16 -13.76 -21.54
CA ARG A 59 1.94 -12.81 -20.77
C ARG A 59 2.76 -13.66 -19.82
N GLU A 60 3.77 -14.26 -20.44
CA GLU A 60 5.09 -14.32 -19.86
C GLU A 60 5.38 -12.93 -19.26
N HIS A 61 4.91 -12.67 -18.05
CA HIS A 61 5.57 -11.74 -17.17
C HIS A 61 6.87 -12.45 -16.80
N VAL A 62 7.82 -12.44 -17.75
CA VAL A 62 9.22 -12.28 -17.40
C VAL A 62 9.18 -11.00 -16.59
N ILE A 63 9.10 -11.15 -15.27
CA ILE A 63 9.70 -10.17 -14.40
C ILE A 63 11.16 -10.34 -14.78
N ASP A 64 11.56 -9.55 -15.76
CA ASP A 64 12.91 -9.11 -15.96
C ASP A 64 13.29 -8.58 -14.58
N SER A 65 13.82 -9.48 -13.76
CA SER A 65 14.65 -9.12 -12.63
C SER A 65 16.01 -9.03 -13.30
N PRO A 66 16.40 -7.87 -13.87
CA PRO A 66 17.78 -7.68 -14.18
C PRO A 66 18.52 -7.94 -12.87
N ALA A 67 19.57 -8.72 -13.04
CA ALA A 67 20.47 -9.16 -12.01
C ALA A 67 20.70 -8.08 -10.96
N GLU A 68 20.73 -8.53 -9.71
CA GLU A 68 21.67 -8.12 -8.67
C GLU A 68 22.85 -7.29 -9.21
N GLU A 69 22.58 -6.02 -9.52
CA GLU A 69 23.58 -5.06 -9.93
C GLU A 69 24.14 -4.50 -8.63
N ALA A 70 25.16 -5.20 -8.13
CA ALA A 70 26.23 -4.69 -7.29
C ALA A 70 25.84 -3.48 -6.41
N PHE A 71 25.17 -3.74 -5.28
CA PHE A 71 25.29 -2.87 -4.11
C PHE A 71 26.70 -3.02 -3.53
N ALA A 72 27.69 -2.46 -4.23
CA ALA A 72 28.81 -1.84 -3.53
C ALA A 72 28.27 -0.53 -2.97
N PRO A 73 28.09 -0.37 -1.65
CA PRO A 73 27.84 0.95 -1.10
C PRO A 73 29.09 1.79 -1.38
N ALA A 74 29.05 2.55 -2.47
CA ALA A 74 29.91 3.69 -2.66
C ALA A 74 29.72 4.55 -1.41
N GLN A 75 30.79 4.63 -0.61
CA GLN A 75 30.80 5.35 0.65
C GLN A 75 30.24 6.76 0.43
N PRO A 76 29.44 7.29 1.37
CA PRO A 76 28.96 8.65 1.30
C PRO A 76 30.15 9.61 1.17
N PRO A 77 30.05 10.71 0.40
CA PRO A 77 31.08 11.74 0.44
C PRO A 77 31.21 12.23 1.88
N ALA A 78 32.42 12.12 2.41
CA ALA A 78 32.76 12.63 3.73
C ALA A 78 32.31 14.11 3.88
N PRO A 79 31.77 14.50 5.04
CA PRO A 79 31.24 15.84 5.24
C PRO A 79 32.41 16.84 5.32
N ALA A 80 32.67 17.54 4.23
CA ALA A 80 33.46 18.76 4.29
C ALA A 80 32.61 19.84 4.97
N SER A 81 32.75 19.89 6.30
CA SER A 81 32.32 20.99 7.15
C SER A 81 32.59 22.34 6.48
N ARG A 82 31.53 23.01 6.03
CA ARG A 82 31.53 24.47 5.96
C ARG A 82 30.74 24.98 7.14
N VAL A 83 31.49 25.23 8.21
CA VAL A 83 31.04 26.08 9.30
C VAL A 83 30.78 27.46 8.72
N THR A 84 29.51 27.87 8.71
CA THR A 84 29.15 29.29 8.65
C THR A 84 27.99 29.51 9.62
N ALA A 85 28.38 30.00 10.79
CA ALA A 85 27.66 30.85 11.73
C ALA A 85 26.13 31.05 11.58
N THR A 86 25.47 30.79 12.72
CA THR A 86 24.42 31.65 13.31
C THR A 86 23.05 31.67 12.65
N ALA A 87 22.10 30.98 13.28
CA ALA A 87 20.89 31.62 13.79
C ALA A 87 20.24 30.72 14.85
N LEU A 88 20.16 31.22 16.08
CA LEU A 88 19.27 30.66 17.11
C LEU A 88 17.84 30.57 16.56
N PRO A 89 17.04 29.57 16.96
CA PRO A 89 15.60 29.59 16.68
C PRO A 89 14.99 30.84 17.34
N PRO A 90 14.15 31.63 16.65
CA PRO A 90 13.39 32.66 17.33
C PRO A 90 12.40 31.99 18.30
N ALA A 91 12.50 32.35 19.57
CA ALA A 91 11.54 31.97 20.60
C ALA A 91 10.12 32.46 20.23
N PRO A 92 9.05 31.77 20.65
CA PRO A 92 7.69 32.25 20.43
C PRO A 92 7.45 33.52 21.27
N SER A 93 7.01 34.60 20.61
CA SER A 93 6.58 35.82 21.30
C SER A 93 5.35 35.55 22.18
N PRO A 94 5.33 35.99 23.45
CA PRO A 94 4.10 35.97 24.24
C PRO A 94 3.10 36.97 23.66
N ALA A 95 1.83 36.55 23.58
CA ALA A 95 0.72 37.38 23.13
C ALA A 95 0.55 38.63 24.03
N PRO A 96 0.14 39.79 23.48
CA PRO A 96 -0.11 40.98 24.27
C PRO A 96 -1.32 40.78 25.22
N PRO A 97 -1.29 41.36 26.43
CA PRO A 97 -2.45 41.33 27.33
C PRO A 97 -3.62 42.11 26.72
N PRO A 98 -4.87 41.76 27.07
CA PRO A 98 -6.04 42.49 26.60
C PRO A 98 -6.02 43.94 27.14
N PRO A 99 -6.62 44.91 26.40
CA PRO A 99 -6.66 46.29 26.85
C PRO A 99 -7.51 46.42 28.12
N ALA A 100 -6.96 47.09 29.13
CA ALA A 100 -7.71 47.52 30.30
C ALA A 100 -8.71 48.60 29.88
N THR A 101 -10.00 48.35 30.12
CA THR A 101 -11.07 49.32 29.95
C THR A 101 -10.95 50.41 31.03
N PRO A 102 -10.90 51.71 30.68
CA PRO A 102 -11.03 52.75 31.68
C PRO A 102 -12.49 52.83 32.14
N SER A 103 -12.71 52.56 33.42
CA SER A 103 -13.98 52.80 34.11
C SER A 103 -14.40 54.27 33.97
N ARG A 104 -15.55 54.52 33.34
CA ARG A 104 -16.19 55.85 33.33
C ARG A 104 -16.77 56.15 34.72
N PRO A 105 -16.60 57.38 35.24
CA PRO A 105 -17.25 57.80 36.48
C PRO A 105 -18.70 58.22 36.21
N LEU A 106 -19.58 57.91 37.16
CA LEU A 106 -20.90 58.51 37.33
C LEU A 106 -21.18 58.61 38.83
#